data_AF-A0A834CK13-F1
#
_entry.id   AF-A0A834CK13-F1
#
_cell.length_a   1.000
_cell.length_b   1.000
_cell.length_c   1.000
_cell.angle_alpha   90.00
_cell.angle_beta   90.00
_cell.angle_gamma   90.00
#
_symmetry.space_group_name_H-M   'P 1'
#
loop_
_entity.id
_entity.type
_entity.pdbx_description
1 polymer ?
#
loop_
_entity_poly.entity_id
_entity_poly.type
_entity_poly.pdbx_seq_one_letter_code
_entity_poly.pdbx_strand_id
1 'polypeptide(L)'
;MAPELIEQPSGCQGSVIGFPAPEFIPNDDAESKACGTSLLSPDTQTWLLFMHPTNKSSRRDMGVYLNRSPLHSSGWDRPRIIHSGPSGYSDLAYNVDKDQFSCLIECGKESELEQIAFMSFSLNDVMQTGSKKDKKMV
;
A
#
# COMPACT_ATOMS: atom_id res chain seq x y z
N MET A 1 1.87 1.23 17.54
CA MET A 1 0.71 0.87 16.69
C MET A 1 0.79 1.68 15.40
N ALA A 2 0.29 1.14 14.29
CA ALA A 2 0.26 1.81 12.98
C ALA A 2 -1.17 2.32 12.70
N PRO A 3 -1.53 3.56 13.09
CA PRO A 3 -2.91 4.05 13.06
C PRO A 3 -3.46 4.26 11.64
N GLU A 4 -2.59 4.28 10.63
CA GLU A 4 -2.96 4.42 9.23
C GLU A 4 -3.57 3.12 8.66
N LEU A 5 -3.29 1.97 9.29
CA LEU A 5 -3.83 0.68 8.87
C LEU A 5 -5.21 0.46 9.50
N ILE A 6 -6.21 0.16 8.67
CA ILE A 6 -7.58 -0.06 9.12
C ILE A 6 -7.76 -1.49 9.63
N GLU A 7 -8.38 -1.65 10.80
CA GLU A 7 -8.84 -2.95 11.29
C GLU A 7 -10.33 -3.13 11.00
N GLN A 8 -10.72 -4.35 10.60
CA GLN A 8 -12.13 -4.69 10.34
C GLN A 8 -12.83 -5.14 11.63
N PRO A 9 -14.07 -4.70 11.88
CA PRO A 9 -14.79 -4.97 13.13
C PRO A 9 -15.12 -6.45 13.37
N SER A 10 -15.13 -7.28 12.32
CA SER A 10 -15.43 -8.72 12.39
C SER A 10 -14.25 -9.60 11.96
N GLY A 11 -13.03 -9.05 12.03
CA GLY A 11 -11.81 -9.69 11.54
C GLY A 11 -11.72 -9.69 10.01
N CYS A 12 -10.50 -9.64 9.49
CA CYS A 12 -10.15 -9.84 8.08
C CYS A 12 -8.62 -9.79 8.00
N GLN A 13 -7.96 -10.87 7.57
CA GLN A 13 -6.51 -10.84 7.43
C GLN A 13 -6.14 -10.19 6.09
N GLY A 14 -5.18 -9.27 6.15
CA GLY A 14 -4.51 -8.72 4.96
C GLY A 14 -3.21 -9.45 4.70
N SER A 15 -2.56 -9.11 3.59
CA SER A 15 -1.23 -9.63 3.27
C SER A 15 -0.18 -8.54 3.31
N VAL A 16 1.03 -8.90 3.71
CA VAL A 16 2.19 -8.02 3.79
C VAL A 16 3.38 -8.65 3.10
N ILE A 17 4.10 -7.87 2.32
CA ILE A 17 5.34 -8.29 1.66
C ILE A 17 6.43 -7.24 1.85
N GLY A 18 7.68 -7.71 1.92
CA GLY A 18 8.86 -6.88 1.77
C GLY A 18 9.39 -6.98 0.35
N PHE A 19 9.82 -5.87 -0.22
CA PHE A 19 10.45 -5.82 -1.55
C PHE A 19 11.60 -4.81 -1.57
N PRO A 20 12.59 -4.96 -2.47
CA PRO A 20 13.71 -4.03 -2.57
C PRO A 20 13.24 -2.60 -2.90
N ALA A 21 13.77 -1.61 -2.19
CA ALA A 21 13.54 -0.21 -2.52
C ALA A 21 14.16 0.11 -3.91
N PRO A 22 13.48 0.89 -4.78
CA PRO A 22 14.06 1.33 -6.05
C PRO A 22 15.33 2.16 -5.85
N GLU A 23 16.33 1.97 -6.72
CA GLU A 23 17.65 2.62 -6.60
C GLU A 23 17.64 4.14 -6.82
N PHE A 24 16.60 4.70 -7.46
CA PHE A 24 16.50 6.14 -7.77
C PHE A 24 15.10 6.68 -7.42
N ILE A 25 14.98 7.37 -6.28
CA ILE A 25 13.82 8.21 -5.99
C ILE A 25 14.35 9.65 -5.91
N PRO A 26 14.05 10.52 -6.90
CA PRO A 26 14.39 11.93 -6.81
C PRO A 26 13.65 12.53 -5.61
N ASN A 27 14.43 13.00 -4.64
CA ASN A 27 13.90 13.58 -3.42
C ASN A 27 13.63 15.08 -3.66
N ASP A 28 12.50 15.43 -4.30
CA ASP A 28 12.15 16.84 -4.58
C ASP A 28 11.65 17.61 -3.34
N ASP A 29 11.37 16.93 -2.22
CA ASP A 29 10.86 17.53 -0.97
C ASP A 29 11.84 17.38 0.21
N ALA A 30 13.13 17.57 -0.05
CA ALA A 30 14.19 17.56 0.95
C ALA A 30 14.18 18.82 1.85
N GLU A 31 13.09 19.07 2.58
CA GLU A 31 13.14 19.96 3.75
C GLU A 31 12.12 19.70 4.86
N SER A 32 11.29 18.66 4.78
CA SER A 32 10.54 18.23 5.97
C SER A 32 10.32 16.72 6.01
N LYS A 33 11.08 16.06 6.88
CA LYS A 33 11.00 14.63 7.30
C LYS A 33 11.76 13.58 6.48
N ALA A 34 12.84 13.94 5.81
CA ALA A 34 13.73 12.94 5.21
C ALA A 34 14.81 12.47 6.22
N CYS A 35 14.76 11.18 6.60
CA CYS A 35 16.00 10.44 6.82
C CYS A 35 16.73 10.46 5.48
N GLY A 36 17.87 11.15 5.43
CA GLY A 36 18.65 11.28 4.21
C GLY A 36 19.00 9.91 3.63
N THR A 37 19.05 9.82 2.31
CA THR A 37 19.74 8.76 1.55
C THR A 37 21.25 8.83 1.79
N SER A 38 21.64 8.77 3.06
CA SER A 38 23.01 8.50 3.46
C SER A 38 23.23 7.02 3.23
N LEU A 39 24.23 6.72 2.41
CA LEU A 39 24.74 5.39 2.10
C LEU A 39 24.48 4.38 3.24
N LEU A 40 23.48 3.52 3.01
CA LEU A 40 23.27 2.20 3.63
C LEU A 40 23.13 2.17 5.16
N SER A 41 21.94 2.52 5.67
CA SER A 41 21.37 1.67 6.73
C SER A 41 20.60 0.52 6.06
N PRO A 42 20.80 -0.75 6.48
CA PRO A 42 20.03 -1.89 5.94
C PRO A 42 18.51 -1.67 5.99
N ASP A 43 18.07 -0.85 6.95
CA ASP A 43 16.68 -0.50 7.22
C ASP A 43 15.99 0.32 6.11
N THR A 44 16.74 0.86 5.16
CA THR A 44 16.23 1.67 4.03
C THR A 44 16.17 0.91 2.70
N GLN A 45 16.68 -0.32 2.65
CA GLN A 45 16.77 -1.11 1.41
C GLN A 45 15.54 -1.99 1.15
N THR A 46 14.63 -2.11 2.13
CA THR A 46 13.37 -2.85 2.00
C THR A 46 12.19 -1.93 2.25
N TRP A 47 11.23 -1.95 1.34
CA TRP A 47 9.92 -1.32 1.52
C TRP A 47 8.87 -2.38 1.81
N LEU A 48 7.75 -1.97 2.40
CA LEU A 48 6.61 -2.85 2.66
C LEU A 48 5.41 -2.43 1.85
N LEU A 49 4.70 -3.43 1.32
CA LEU A 49 3.30 -3.28 0.95
C LEU A 49 2.43 -4.04 1.94
N PHE A 50 1.31 -3.45 2.31
CA PHE A 50 0.22 -4.11 3.01
C PHE A 50 -1.05 -3.97 2.19
N MET A 51 -1.78 -5.06 1.97
CA MET A 51 -3.04 -5.08 1.24
C MET A 51 -4.18 -5.48 2.16
N HIS A 52 -5.23 -4.65 2.21
CA HIS A 52 -6.38 -4.87 3.10
C HIS A 52 -7.58 -3.99 2.73
N PRO A 53 -8.83 -4.40 3.06
CA PRO A 53 -10.00 -3.56 2.91
C PRO A 53 -9.90 -2.24 3.69
N THR A 54 -10.15 -1.12 3.02
CA THR A 54 -9.91 0.24 3.55
C THR A 54 -11.12 0.87 4.22
N ASN A 55 -12.31 0.30 4.02
CA ASN A 55 -13.53 0.80 4.63
C ASN A 55 -13.60 0.40 6.12
N LYS A 56 -13.77 1.36 7.02
CA LYS A 56 -13.73 1.13 8.49
C LYS A 56 -14.91 0.32 9.04
N SER A 57 -15.99 0.20 8.27
CA SER A 57 -17.25 -0.38 8.74
C SER A 57 -17.61 -1.68 8.04
N SER A 58 -16.92 -2.04 6.96
CA SER A 58 -17.23 -3.21 6.16
C SER A 58 -16.03 -3.66 5.32
N ARG A 59 -16.00 -4.94 4.97
CA ARG A 59 -15.00 -5.56 4.07
C ARG A 59 -15.19 -5.08 2.63
N ARG A 60 -14.76 -3.85 2.37
CA ARG A 60 -14.88 -3.19 1.07
C ARG A 60 -13.65 -2.35 0.75
N ASP A 61 -13.49 -2.12 -0.54
CA ASP A 61 -12.50 -1.24 -1.14
C ASP A 61 -11.08 -1.69 -0.78
N MET A 62 -10.62 -2.75 -1.46
CA MET A 62 -9.28 -3.29 -1.28
C MET A 62 -8.23 -2.24 -1.65
N GLY A 63 -7.39 -1.90 -0.68
CA GLY A 63 -6.34 -0.92 -0.85
C GLY A 63 -4.96 -1.47 -0.53
N VAL A 64 -3.96 -0.83 -1.12
CA VAL A 64 -2.54 -1.10 -0.89
C VAL A 64 -1.91 0.09 -0.18
N TYR A 65 -1.34 -0.18 0.99
CA TYR A 65 -0.56 0.77 1.79
C TYR A 65 0.92 0.53 1.50
N LEU A 66 1.68 1.62 1.32
CA LEU A 66 3.12 1.57 1.10
C LEU A 66 3.84 2.14 2.32
N ASN A 67 4.87 1.44 2.81
CA ASN A 67 5.77 1.94 3.84
C ASN A 67 7.22 1.91 3.35
N ARG A 68 7.81 3.11 3.22
CA ARG A 68 9.21 3.32 2.76
C ARG A 68 10.23 3.28 3.91
N SER A 69 9.76 3.01 5.12
CA SER A 69 10.52 3.08 6.36
C SER A 69 9.97 2.01 7.32
N PRO A 70 10.25 0.72 7.06
CA PRO A 70 9.55 -0.43 7.67
C PRO A 70 9.56 -0.44 9.20
N LEU A 71 10.59 0.15 9.83
CA LEU A 71 10.71 0.25 11.29
C LEU A 71 9.85 1.37 11.90
N HIS A 72 9.27 2.24 11.06
CA HIS A 72 8.49 3.38 11.48
C HIS A 72 7.00 3.13 11.20
N SER A 73 6.24 2.93 12.28
CA SER A 73 4.77 2.76 12.21
C SER A 73 4.01 3.95 11.62
N SER A 74 4.62 5.14 11.59
CA SER A 74 4.10 6.33 10.92
C SER A 74 4.52 6.45 9.45
N GLY A 75 5.24 5.46 8.91
CA GLY A 75 5.75 5.45 7.54
C GLY A 75 4.75 4.94 6.50
N TRP A 76 3.55 4.53 6.92
CA TRP A 76 2.49 4.07 6.03
C TRP A 76 1.82 5.26 5.33
N ASP A 77 1.82 5.23 4.00
CA ASP A 77 1.05 6.14 3.17
C ASP A 77 -0.45 5.82 3.22
N ARG A 78 -1.28 6.79 2.80
CA ARG A 78 -2.70 6.52 2.50
C ARG A 78 -2.82 5.43 1.42
N PRO A 79 -3.81 4.54 1.53
CA PRO A 79 -3.94 3.41 0.62
C PRO A 79 -4.34 3.88 -0.79
N ARG A 80 -3.82 3.18 -1.81
CA ARG A 80 -4.36 3.24 -3.17
C ARG A 80 -5.36 2.10 -3.36
N ILE A 81 -6.55 2.43 -3.85
CA ILE A 81 -7.59 1.44 -4.11
C ILE A 81 -7.25 0.70 -5.39
N ILE A 82 -7.09 -0.62 -5.29
CA ILE A 82 -6.86 -1.50 -6.43
C ILE A 82 -8.15 -2.19 -6.89
N HIS A 83 -9.11 -2.38 -5.97
CA HIS A 83 -10.42 -2.96 -6.27
C HIS A 83 -11.49 -2.27 -5.41
N SER A 84 -12.48 -1.66 -6.07
CA SER A 84 -13.62 -1.03 -5.40
C SER A 84 -14.75 -2.03 -5.18
N GLY A 85 -15.49 -1.89 -4.07
CA GLY A 85 -16.61 -2.77 -3.74
C GLY A 85 -16.25 -3.88 -2.74
N PRO A 86 -17.05 -4.95 -2.65
CA PRO A 86 -16.82 -6.06 -1.71
C PRO A 86 -15.40 -6.63 -1.86
N SER A 87 -14.69 -6.73 -0.74
CA SER A 87 -13.29 -7.15 -0.72
C SER A 87 -12.92 -7.74 0.63
N GLY A 88 -12.45 -8.98 0.64
CA GLY A 88 -12.19 -9.78 1.85
C GLY A 88 -10.71 -10.02 2.10
N TYR A 89 -10.36 -11.29 2.33
CA TYR A 89 -8.97 -11.72 2.52
C TYR A 89 -8.15 -11.47 1.25
N SER A 90 -6.83 -11.29 1.44
CA SER A 90 -5.90 -11.07 0.34
C SER A 90 -4.59 -11.80 0.55
N ASP A 91 -3.88 -12.08 -0.56
CA ASP A 91 -2.50 -12.53 -0.56
C ASP A 91 -1.68 -11.77 -1.62
N LEU A 92 -0.43 -11.42 -1.30
CA LEU A 92 0.45 -10.60 -2.13
C LEU A 92 1.74 -11.36 -2.45
N ALA A 93 2.22 -11.22 -3.68
CA ALA A 93 3.51 -11.70 -4.12
C ALA A 93 4.21 -10.64 -4.98
N TYR A 94 5.54 -10.56 -4.86
CA TYR A 94 6.38 -9.70 -5.69
C TYR A 94 7.16 -10.54 -6.70
N ASN A 95 7.09 -10.16 -7.98
CA ASN A 95 7.85 -10.76 -9.06
C ASN A 95 9.04 -9.85 -9.40
N VAL A 96 10.24 -10.27 -9.00
CA VAL A 96 11.49 -9.52 -9.20
C VAL A 96 11.82 -9.35 -10.68
N ASP A 97 11.61 -10.37 -11.51
CA ASP A 97 11.97 -10.34 -12.93
C ASP A 97 11.11 -9.37 -13.74
N LYS A 98 9.86 -9.15 -13.30
CA LYS A 98 8.89 -8.29 -13.97
C LYS A 98 8.69 -6.93 -13.30
N ASP A 99 9.30 -6.72 -12.13
CA ASP A 99 9.05 -5.56 -11.26
C ASP A 99 7.54 -5.31 -11.06
N GLN A 100 6.82 -6.38 -10.72
CA GLN A 100 5.36 -6.35 -10.58
C GLN A 100 4.88 -7.05 -9.31
N PHE A 101 3.81 -6.50 -8.76
CA PHE A 101 3.05 -7.11 -7.68
C PHE A 101 1.88 -7.89 -8.25
N SER A 102 1.65 -9.06 -7.70
CA SER A 102 0.51 -9.90 -8.01
C SER A 102 -0.23 -10.20 -6.72
N CYS A 103 -1.55 -10.24 -6.78
CA CYS A 103 -2.36 -10.55 -5.62
C CYS A 103 -3.58 -11.40 -5.95
N LEU A 104 -4.00 -12.17 -4.95
CA LEU A 104 -5.32 -12.80 -4.91
C LEU A 104 -6.18 -12.07 -3.89
N ILE A 105 -7.44 -11.81 -4.24
CA ILE A 105 -8.41 -11.17 -3.35
C ILE A 105 -9.75 -11.90 -3.37
N GLU A 106 -10.37 -12.09 -2.21
CA GLU A 106 -11.80 -12.38 -2.10
C GLU A 106 -12.59 -11.15 -2.55
N CYS A 107 -13.49 -11.29 -3.53
CA CYS A 107 -14.29 -10.18 -4.04
C CYS A 107 -15.58 -10.66 -4.72
N GLY A 108 -16.39 -9.71 -5.19
CA GLY A 108 -17.63 -9.97 -5.92
C GLY A 108 -18.43 -8.71 -6.14
N LYS A 109 -19.63 -8.85 -6.69
CA LYS A 109 -20.52 -7.71 -6.96
C LYS A 109 -21.28 -7.29 -5.69
N GLU A 110 -21.86 -8.26 -4.98
CA GLU A 110 -22.69 -8.05 -3.79
C GLU A 110 -21.95 -8.43 -2.51
N SER A 111 -21.12 -9.48 -2.55
CA SER A 111 -20.31 -9.97 -1.43
C SER A 111 -18.89 -10.34 -1.85
N GLU A 112 -17.95 -10.24 -0.92
CA GLU A 112 -16.57 -10.68 -1.06
C GLU A 112 -16.41 -12.19 -1.23
N LEU A 113 -17.44 -12.98 -0.91
CA LEU A 113 -17.40 -14.45 -0.94
C LEU A 113 -17.75 -15.06 -2.30
N GLU A 114 -18.00 -14.24 -3.32
CA GLU A 114 -18.46 -14.73 -4.62
C GLU A 114 -17.34 -15.36 -5.46
N GLN A 115 -16.13 -14.79 -5.39
CA GLN A 115 -14.99 -15.26 -6.18
C GLN A 115 -13.65 -14.86 -5.56
N ILE A 116 -12.58 -15.51 -6.04
CA ILE A 116 -11.21 -15.07 -5.81
C ILE A 116 -10.66 -14.54 -7.13
N ALA A 117 -10.32 -13.25 -7.15
CA ALA A 117 -9.76 -12.59 -8.33
C ALA A 117 -8.24 -12.51 -8.25
N PHE A 118 -7.58 -12.70 -9.40
CA PHE A 118 -6.18 -12.36 -9.59
C PHE A 118 -6.06 -10.93 -10.12
N MET A 119 -5.19 -10.13 -9.53
CA MET A 119 -4.86 -8.79 -10.00
C MET A 119 -3.35 -8.57 -9.98
N SER A 120 -2.88 -7.62 -10.80
CA SER A 120 -1.49 -7.21 -10.83
C SER A 120 -1.38 -5.71 -10.94
N PHE A 121 -0.36 -5.13 -10.29
CA PHE A 121 -0.06 -3.70 -10.33
C PHE A 121 1.44 -3.47 -10.21
N SER A 122 1.89 -2.29 -10.62
CA SER A 122 3.27 -1.83 -10.50
C SER A 122 3.46 -0.93 -9.28
N LEU A 123 4.71 -0.66 -8.92
CA LEU A 123 5.01 0.31 -7.86
C LEU A 123 4.44 1.71 -8.18
N ASN A 124 4.49 2.11 -9.44
CA ASN A 124 3.99 3.42 -9.88
C ASN A 124 2.48 3.59 -9.63
N ASP A 125 1.70 2.51 -9.72
CA ASP A 125 0.26 2.55 -9.47
C ASP A 125 -0.06 2.86 -8.00
N VAL A 126 0.85 2.50 -7.09
CA VAL A 126 0.67 2.69 -5.65
C VAL A 126 1.40 3.91 -5.09
N MET A 127 2.40 4.44 -5.81
CA MET A 127 3.11 5.65 -5.40
C MET A 127 2.21 6.90 -5.46
N GLN A 128 2.38 7.80 -4.49
CA GLN A 128 1.74 9.11 -4.52
C GLN A 128 2.64 10.11 -5.24
N THR A 129 2.34 10.39 -6.51
CA THR A 129 2.90 11.58 -7.17
C THR A 129 2.21 12.81 -6.57
N GLY A 130 2.97 13.71 -5.93
CA GLY A 130 2.41 14.85 -5.22
C GLY A 130 1.52 15.75 -6.09
N SER A 131 0.20 15.61 -5.95
CA SER A 131 -0.73 16.64 -6.43
C SER A 131 -0.78 17.74 -5.39
N LYS A 132 -0.19 18.88 -5.74
CA LYS A 132 -0.18 20.14 -4.98
C LYS A 132 -1.58 20.48 -4.45
N LYS A 133 -1.60 20.97 -3.21
CA LYS A 133 -2.76 21.58 -2.53
C LYS A 133 -3.52 22.49 -3.49
N ASP A 134 -4.82 22.25 -3.65
CA ASP A 134 -5.74 23.27 -4.15
C ASP A 134 -5.69 24.46 -3.19
N LYS A 135 -5.06 25.56 -3.64
CA LYS A 135 -5.20 26.86 -2.99
C LYS A 135 -6.67 27.24 -3.08
N LYS A 136 -7.39 27.11 -1.98
CA LYS A 136 -8.71 27.70 -1.81
C LYS A 136 -8.53 29.23 -1.93
N MET A 137 -8.92 29.78 -3.08
CA MET A 137 -9.11 31.22 -3.23
C MET A 137 -10.26 31.62 -2.31
N VAL A 138 -9.96 32.49 -1.35
CA VAL A 138 -10.95 33.28 -0.61
C VAL A 138 -11.25 34.51 -1.43
#